data_AF-A0A8J3CJB8-F1
#
_entry.id   AF-A0A8J3CJB8-F1
#
_cell.length_a   1.000
_cell.length_b   1.000
_cell.length_c   1.000
_cell.angle_alpha   90.00
_cell.angle_beta   90.00
_cell.angle_gamma   90.00
#
_symmetry.space_group_name_H-M   'P 1'
#
loop_
_entity.id
_entity.type
_entity.pdbx_description
1 polymer ?
#
loop_
_entity_poly.entity_id
_entity_poly.type
_entity_poly.pdbx_seq_one_letter_code
_entity_poly.pdbx_strand_id
1 'polypeptide(L)' 'MDTIHGFRDGDRVRDRRDGFTGTVRFNNLSAEERASGEYAEAEVRWDGRFGDDELELVLPHLKRICSTGSEEENAC' A
#
# COMPACT_ATOMS: atom_id res chain seq x y z
N MET A 1 -1.59 -16.36 -4.42
CA MET A 1 -1.37 -15.23 -3.51
C MET A 1 -2.29 -14.13 -3.97
N ASP A 2 -3.18 -13.69 -3.09
CA ASP A 2 -4.17 -12.68 -3.42
C ASP A 2 -3.51 -11.31 -3.60
N THR A 3 -4.03 -10.52 -4.55
CA THR A 3 -3.53 -9.18 -4.84
C THR A 3 -4.69 -8.20 -4.90
N ILE A 4 -4.55 -7.06 -4.24
CA ILE A 4 -5.48 -5.92 -4.31
C ILE A 4 -4.78 -4.82 -5.10
N HIS A 5 -5.39 -4.40 -6.21
CA HIS A 5 -4.82 -3.41 -7.14
C HIS A 5 -3.37 -3.72 -7.57
N GLY A 6 -3.02 -5.00 -7.68
CA GLY A 6 -1.68 -5.46 -8.04
C GLY A 6 -0.67 -5.51 -6.88
N PHE A 7 -1.04 -5.08 -5.67
CA PHE A 7 -0.23 -5.16 -4.45
C PHE A 7 -0.52 -6.41 -3.61
N ARG A 8 0.45 -6.86 -2.84
CA ARG A 8 0.35 -7.95 -1.87
C ARG A 8 0.45 -7.41 -0.45
N ASP A 9 -0.11 -8.13 0.52
CA ASP A 9 0.13 -7.83 1.94
C ASP A 9 1.63 -7.89 2.25
N GLY A 10 2.14 -6.87 2.95
CA GLY A 10 3.55 -6.74 3.27
C GLY A 10 4.40 -6.06 2.19
N ASP A 11 3.84 -5.75 1.01
CA ASP A 11 4.57 -5.02 -0.02
C ASP A 11 5.07 -3.67 0.49
N ARG A 12 6.34 -3.36 0.18
CA ARG A 12 6.93 -2.05 0.43
C ARG A 12 6.60 -1.11 -0.72
N VAL A 13 6.11 0.08 -0.39
CA VAL A 13 5.75 1.11 -1.36
C VAL A 13 6.42 2.44 -1.02
N ARG A 14 6.64 3.26 -2.05
CA ARG A 14 7.07 4.65 -1.98
C ARG A 14 5.96 5.54 -2.54
N ASP A 15 5.58 6.56 -1.81
CA ASP A 15 4.83 7.67 -2.37
C ASP A 15 5.78 8.55 -3.20
N ARG A 16 5.46 8.78 -4.48
CA ARG A 16 6.27 9.62 -5.37
C ARG A 16 6.12 11.13 -5.10
N ARG A 17 5.09 11.56 -4.36
CA ARG A 17 4.83 12.99 -4.06
C ARG A 17 5.80 13.54 -3.04
N ASP A 18 6.02 12.80 -1.96
CA ASP A 18 6.81 13.22 -0.80
C ASP A 18 8.01 12.29 -0.54
N GLY A 19 8.07 11.15 -1.24
CA GLY A 19 9.14 10.18 -1.11
C GLY A 19 9.00 9.25 0.09
N PHE A 20 7.89 9.32 0.86
CA PHE A 20 7.69 8.46 2.03
C PHE A 20 7.53 7.02 1.65
N THR A 21 7.88 6.15 2.59
CA THR A 21 7.83 4.72 2.38
C THR A 21 6.91 4.08 3.40
N GLY A 22 6.18 3.05 2.98
CA GLY A 22 5.16 2.40 3.77
C GLY A 22 4.96 0.94 3.37
N THR A 23 4.15 0.24 4.15
CA THR A 23 3.85 -1.18 3.98
C THR A 23 2.38 -1.36 3.68
N VAL A 24 2.05 -2.08 2.62
CA VAL A 24 0.66 -2.47 2.30
C VAL A 24 0.16 -3.46 3.35
N ARG A 25 -1.04 -3.22 3.87
CA ARG A 25 -1.75 -4.10 4.80
C ARG A 25 -3.14 -4.39 4.29
N PHE A 26 -3.48 -5.67 4.17
CA PHE A 26 -4.82 -6.08 3.81
C PHE A 26 -5.72 -6.08 5.05
N ASN A 27 -6.92 -5.53 4.91
CA ASN A 27 -7.89 -5.51 5.99
C ASN A 27 -8.63 -6.85 6.03
N ASN A 28 -8.76 -7.42 7.23
CA ASN A 28 -9.52 -8.65 7.42
C ASN A 28 -11.01 -8.35 7.52
N LEU A 29 -11.61 -8.02 6.39
CA LEU A 29 -13.03 -7.70 6.27
C LEU A 29 -13.87 -8.99 6.25
N SER A 30 -14.98 -8.98 6.97
CA SER A 30 -16.04 -9.98 6.83
C SER A 30 -16.66 -9.95 5.43
N ALA A 31 -17.47 -10.97 5.09
CA ALA A 31 -18.15 -11.02 3.81
C ALA A 31 -19.16 -9.86 3.63
N GLU A 32 -19.80 -9.43 4.73
CA GLU A 32 -20.74 -8.32 4.73
C GLU A 32 -20.03 -6.98 4.49
N GLU A 33 -18.94 -6.73 5.21
CA GLU A 33 -18.13 -5.51 5.04
C GLU A 33 -17.52 -5.41 3.64
N ARG A 34 -17.08 -6.54 3.06
CA ARG A 34 -16.60 -6.57 1.68
C ARG A 34 -17.72 -6.31 0.67
N ALA A 35 -18.94 -6.80 0.93
CA ALA A 35 -20.08 -6.61 0.05
C ALA A 35 -20.65 -5.20 0.09
N SER A 36 -20.52 -4.49 1.22
CA SER A 36 -20.99 -3.10 1.33
C SER A 36 -20.13 -2.14 0.52
N GLY A 37 -18.83 -2.44 0.36
CA GLY A 37 -17.88 -1.57 -0.36
C GLY A 37 -17.55 -0.28 0.39
N GLU A 38 -17.98 -0.15 1.65
CA GLU A 38 -17.75 1.04 2.49
C GLU A 38 -16.34 1.07 3.09
N TYR A 39 -15.69 -0.09 3.17
CA TYR A 39 -14.38 -0.26 3.79
C TYR A 39 -13.31 -0.51 2.74
N ALA A 40 -12.15 0.13 2.89
CA ALA A 40 -10.99 -0.16 2.06
C ALA A 40 -10.51 -1.60 2.30
N GLU A 41 -10.28 -2.38 1.24
CA GLU A 41 -9.77 -3.75 1.36
C GLU A 41 -8.28 -3.80 1.77
N ALA A 42 -7.54 -2.71 1.57
CA ALA A 42 -6.15 -2.55 1.98
C ALA A 42 -5.81 -1.10 2.31
N GLU A 43 -4.81 -0.92 3.17
CA GLU A 43 -4.23 0.36 3.58
C GLU A 43 -2.70 0.37 3.40
N VAL A 44 -2.07 1.55 3.42
CA VAL A 44 -0.61 1.69 3.49
C VAL A 44 -0.23 2.26 4.85
N ARG A 45 0.55 1.50 5.63
CA ARG A 45 1.13 1.95 6.89
C ARG A 45 2.49 2.60 6.64
N TRP A 46 2.57 3.91 6.78
CA TRP A 46 3.79 4.68 6.56
C TRP A 46 4.80 4.48 7.71
N ASP A 47 6.09 4.43 7.38
CA ASP A 47 7.18 4.16 8.35
C ASP A 47 7.51 5.36 9.25
N GLY A 48 7.06 6.56 8.89
CA GLY A 48 7.25 7.78 9.65
C GLY A 48 6.06 8.12 10.56
N ARG A 49 6.30 8.85 11.65
CA ARG A 49 5.22 9.52 12.40
C ARG A 49 4.68 10.68 11.55
N PHE A 50 3.56 10.48 10.88
CA PHE A 50 2.68 11.59 10.52
C PHE A 50 1.59 11.67 11.57
N GLY A 51 1.40 12.89 12.11
CA GLY A 51 0.20 13.25 12.85
C GLY A 51 -1.01 13.16 11.92
N ASP A 52 -2.18 13.13 12.55
CA ASP A 52 -3.53 12.93 12.03
C ASP A 52 -3.96 13.83 10.85
N ASP A 53 -3.28 13.79 9.71
CA ASP A 53 -3.76 14.41 8.48
C ASP A 53 -4.19 13.31 7.50
N GLU A 54 -5.51 13.14 7.39
CA GLU A 54 -6.23 12.24 6.48
C GLU A 54 -5.64 12.28 5.06
N LEU A 55 -4.98 11.18 4.67
CA LEU A 55 -4.47 10.98 3.30
C LEU A 55 -5.56 10.31 2.46
N GLU A 56 -6.26 11.10 1.65
CA GLU A 56 -7.14 10.58 0.59
C GLU A 56 -6.34 9.73 -0.42
N LEU A 57 -6.79 8.48 -0.58
CA LEU A 57 -6.26 7.51 -1.53
C LEU A 57 -6.63 7.89 -2.97
N VAL A 58 -5.77 8.66 -3.64
CA VAL A 58 -5.77 8.75 -5.11
C VAL A 58 -4.51 8.06 -5.60
N LEU A 59 -4.60 6.88 -6.22
CA LEU A 59 -3.49 5.92 -6.39
C LEU A 59 -2.56 6.02 -7.64
N PRO A 60 -2.40 7.12 -8.42
CA PRO A 60 -1.40 7.14 -9.49
C PRO A 60 0.04 7.40 -9.02
N HIS A 61 0.26 7.78 -7.77
CA HIS A 61 1.56 8.22 -7.26
C HIS A 61 2.32 7.17 -6.43
N LEU A 62 1.74 6.00 -6.15
CA LEU A 62 2.42 4.94 -5.39
C LEU A 62 3.28 4.06 -6.31
N LYS A 63 4.54 3.83 -5.93
CA LYS A 63 5.46 2.90 -6.60
C LYS A 63 5.85 1.79 -5.63
N ARG A 64 5.84 0.53 -6.06
CA ARG A 64 6.46 -0.57 -5.29
C ARG A 64 7.97 -0.33 -5.15
N ILE A 65 8.52 -0.52 -3.96
CA ILE A 65 9.97 -0.59 -3.73
C ILE A 65 10.31 -2.07 -3.54
N CYS A 66 11.08 -2.65 -4.45
CA CYS A 66 11.60 -3.99 -4.26
C CYS A 66 12.61 -3.92 -3.09
N SER A 67 12.44 -4.76 -2.07
CA SER A 67 13.39 -4.85 -0.95
C SER A 67 14.77 -5.21 -1.52
N THR A 68 15.76 -4.34 -1.29
CA THR A 68 17.11 -4.47 -1.85
C THR A 68 17.77 -5.76 -1.40
N GLY A 69 17.78 -6.73 -2.30
CA GLY A 69 18.76 -7.80 -2.37
C GLY A 69 19.48 -7.69 -3.70
N SER A 70 20.48 -6.81 -3.76
CA SER A 70 21.45 -6.66 -4.86
C SER A 70 20.92 -6.02 -6.15
N GLU A 71 21.80 -5.25 -6.77
CA GLU A 71 21.63 -4.50 -8.00
C GLU A 71 21.01 -5.33 -9.13
N GLU A 72 19.76 -5.08 -9.50
CA GLU A 72 19.29 -5.18 -10.87
C GLU A 72 18.02 -4.34 -11.02
N GLU A 73 18.16 -3.25 -11.77
CA GLU A 73 17.04 -2.49 -12.32
C GLU A 73 16.20 -3.40 -13.24
N ASN A 74 14.90 -3.13 -13.32
CA ASN A 74 13.91 -3.84 -14.14
C ASN A 74 13.51 -5.25 -13.71
N ALA A 75 12.59 -5.33 -12.74
CA ALA A 75 11.29 -6.00 -12.89
C ALA A 75 10.55 -6.04 -11.54
N CYS A 76 9.86 -4.95 -11.23
CA CYS A 76 8.67 -4.91 -10.36
C CYS A 76 7.68 -3.95 -11.07
#